data_AF-A0A356UD31-F1
#
_entry.id   AF-A0A356UD31-F1
#
_cell.length_a   1.000
_cell.length_b   1.000
_cell.length_c   1.000
_cell.angle_alpha   90.00
_cell.angle_beta   90.00
_cell.angle_gamma   90.00
#
_symmetry.space_group_name_H-M   'P 1'
#
loop_
_entity.id
_entity.type
_entity.pdbx_description
1 polymer ?
#
loop_
_entity_poly.entity_id
_entity_poly.type
_entity_poly.pdbx_seq_one_letter_code
_entity_poly.pdbx_strand_id
1 'polypeptide(L)' 'MYKWDAGDYSRNSSTQQEWARELIGKLQLRGNERVLDIGCGDGKVSAEISAWVPQGS' A
#
# COMPACT_ATOMS: atom_id res chain seq x y z
N MET A 1 -14.50 -15.96 19.84
CA MET A 1 -13.21 -15.32 19.44
C MET A 1 -13.25 -15.14 17.93
N TYR A 2 -13.15 -13.90 17.44
CA TYR A 2 -13.13 -13.64 16.00
C TYR A 2 -11.78 -14.12 15.43
N LYS A 3 -11.83 -14.90 14.34
CA LYS A 3 -10.64 -15.38 13.64
C LYS A 3 -10.44 -14.47 12.42
N TRP A 4 -9.27 -13.87 12.32
CA TRP A 4 -8.90 -13.07 11.16
C TRP A 4 -8.81 -13.94 9.90
N ASP A 5 -9.22 -13.37 8.76
CA ASP A 5 -9.22 -14.03 7.44
C ASP A 5 -8.56 -13.11 6.40
N ALA A 6 -7.42 -13.55 5.86
CA ALA A 6 -6.67 -12.82 4.85
C ALA A 6 -7.43 -12.68 3.52
N GLY A 7 -8.19 -13.71 3.14
CA GLY A 7 -9.00 -13.70 1.92
C GLY A 7 -10.17 -12.75 2.05
N ASP A 8 -10.78 -12.68 3.24
CA ASP A 8 -11.83 -11.70 3.51
C ASP A 8 -11.30 -10.26 3.51
N TYR A 9 -10.13 -10.03 4.11
CA TYR A 9 -9.46 -8.74 4.01
C TYR A 9 -9.19 -8.36 2.55
N SER A 10 -8.59 -9.26 1.76
CA SER A 10 -8.26 -8.99 0.35
C SER A 10 -9.48 -8.69 -0.51
N ARG A 11 -10.66 -9.23 -0.19
CA ARG A 11 -11.91 -8.94 -0.94
C ARG A 11 -12.55 -7.61 -0.55
N ASN A 12 -12.33 -7.14 0.68
CA ASN A 12 -13.02 -5.99 1.27
C ASN A 12 -12.10 -4.79 1.56
N SER A 13 -10.83 -4.83 1.13
CA SER A 13 -9.82 -3.80 1.41
C SER A 13 -9.78 -2.64 0.40
N SER A 14 -10.77 -2.50 -0.49
CA SER A 14 -10.74 -1.52 -1.59
C SER A 14 -10.73 -0.07 -1.10
N THR A 15 -11.50 0.26 -0.05
CA THR A 15 -11.52 1.61 0.51
C THR A 15 -10.18 2.01 1.10
N GLN A 16 -9.49 1.09 1.77
CA GLN A 16 -8.13 1.31 2.29
C GLN A 16 -7.16 1.58 1.14
N GLN A 17 -7.28 0.85 0.03
CA GLN A 17 -6.47 1.07 -1.17
C GLN A 17 -6.76 2.44 -1.81
N GLU A 18 -8.01 2.85 -1.91
CA GLU A 18 -8.40 4.17 -2.46
C GLU A 18 -7.80 5.33 -1.65
N TRP A 19 -7.89 5.27 -0.32
CA TRP A 19 -7.28 6.28 0.54
C TRP A 19 -5.76 6.28 0.42
N ALA A 20 -5.14 5.11 0.31
CA ALA A 20 -3.70 5.02 0.11
C ALA A 20 -3.26 5.73 -1.18
N ARG A 21 -3.98 5.53 -2.31
CA ARG A 21 -3.69 6.26 -3.57
C ARG A 21 -3.71 7.76 -3.40
N GLU A 22 -4.74 8.28 -2.73
CA GLU A 22 -4.87 9.72 -2.50
C GLU A 22 -3.70 10.25 -1.65
N LEU A 23 -3.30 9.51 -0.61
CA LEU A 23 -2.21 9.90 0.27
C LEU A 23 -0.85 9.81 -0.41
N ILE A 24 -0.60 8.74 -1.18
CA ILE A 24 0.65 8.57 -1.95
C ILE A 24 0.83 9.73 -2.92
N GLY A 25 -0.23 10.15 -3.62
CA GLY A 25 -0.16 11.30 -4.53
C GLY A 25 0.17 12.63 -3.86
N LYS A 26 0.02 12.73 -2.54
CA LYS A 26 0.43 13.91 -1.74
C LYS A 26 1.87 13.82 -1.24
N LEU A 27 2.49 12.63 -1.29
CA LEU A 27 3.90 12.47 -0.98
C LEU A 27 4.72 13.07 -2.13
N GLN A 28 5.63 13.98 -1.81
CA GLN A 28 6.54 14.59 -2.78
C GLN A 28 7.70 13.63 -3.12
N LEU A 29 7.37 12.43 -3.58
CA LEU A 29 8.33 11.37 -3.93
C LEU A 29 9.12 11.79 -5.18
N ARG A 30 10.43 11.56 -5.13
CA ARG A 30 11.40 11.86 -6.19
C ARG A 30 11.75 10.63 -7.01
N GLY A 31 11.35 9.45 -6.55
CA GLY A 31 11.47 8.21 -7.30
C GLY A 31 12.58 7.28 -6.82
N ASN A 32 13.34 7.67 -5.80
CA ASN A 32 14.53 6.98 -5.31
C ASN A 32 14.54 6.80 -3.78
N GLU A 33 13.39 7.03 -3.14
CA GLU A 33 13.22 6.84 -1.72
C GLU A 33 13.34 5.36 -1.33
N ARG A 34 13.77 5.12 -0.07
CA ARG A 34 13.67 3.79 0.55
C ARG A 34 12.39 3.75 1.38
N VAL A 35 11.50 2.83 1.08
CA VAL A 35 10.14 2.78 1.65
C VAL A 35 9.97 1.52 2.48
N LEU A 36 9.43 1.68 3.70
CA LEU A 36 8.95 0.58 4.52
C LEU A 36 7.44 0.69 4.69
N ASP A 37 6.70 -0.29 4.17
CA ASP A 37 5.25 -0.39 4.34
C ASP A 37 4.91 -1.33 5.51
N ILE A 38 4.55 -0.75 6.65
CA ILE A 38 4.27 -1.49 7.88
C ILE A 38 2.80 -1.92 7.88
N GLY A 39 2.56 -3.23 7.97
CA GLY A 39 1.20 -3.77 7.90
C GLY A 39 0.66 -3.84 6.48
N CYS A 40 1.52 -4.14 5.51
CA CYS A 40 1.22 -4.16 4.07
C CYS A 40 0.06 -5.09 3.64
N GLY A 41 -0.39 -6.01 4.51
CA GLY A 41 -1.55 -6.85 4.24
C GLY A 41 -1.36 -7.73 3.00
N ASP A 42 -2.24 -7.56 2.01
CA ASP A 42 -2.18 -8.25 0.72
C ASP A 42 -1.22 -7.60 -0.30
N GLY A 43 -0.51 -6.53 0.10
CA GLY A 43 0.54 -5.88 -0.66
C GLY A 43 0.07 -4.93 -1.76
N LYS A 44 -1.25 -4.70 -1.91
CA LYS A 44 -1.80 -3.81 -2.95
C LYS A 44 -1.24 -2.39 -2.87
N VAL A 45 -1.16 -1.84 -1.66
CA VAL A 45 -0.63 -0.49 -1.42
C VAL A 45 0.88 -0.45 -1.66
N SER A 46 1.62 -1.46 -1.20
CA SER A 46 3.07 -1.54 -1.44
C SER A 46 3.38 -1.59 -2.93
N ALA A 47 2.61 -2.35 -3.70
CA ALA A 47 2.74 -2.42 -5.16
C ALA A 47 2.48 -1.06 -5.82
N GLU A 48 1.49 -0.31 -5.34
CA GLU A 48 1.23 1.04 -5.84
C GLU A 48 2.37 1.99 -5.52
N ILE A 49 2.90 2.00 -4.29
CA ILE A 49 4.05 2.83 -3.93
C ILE A 49 5.26 2.52 -4.83
N SER A 50 5.51 1.24 -5.13
CA SER A 50 6.64 0.84 -5.99
C SER A 50 6.62 1.50 -7.37
N ALA A 51 5.44 1.82 -7.91
CA ALA A 51 5.31 2.54 -9.18
C ALA A 51 5.75 4.01 -9.09
N TRP A 52 5.72 4.61 -7.90
CA TRP A 52 6.18 5.98 -7.64
C TRP A 52 7.67 6.06 -7.31
N VAL A 53 8.29 4.95 -6.88
CA VAL A 53 9.72 4.87 -6.52
C VAL A 53 10.51 3.89 -7.40
N PRO A 54 10.56 4.09 -8.73
CA PRO A 54 11.14 3.11 -9.67
C PRO A 54 12.65 2.86 -9.48
N GLN A 55 13.35 3.75 -8.79
CA GLN A 55 14.77 3.64 -8.44
C GLN A 55 14.98 3.49 -6.93
N GLY A 56 13.89 3.33 -6.18
CA GLY A 56 13.88 3.16 -4.74
C GLY A 56 14.04 1.71 -4.30
N SER A 57 13.92 1.47 -2.99
CA SER A 57 13.97 0.13 -2.37
C SER A 57 12.90 -0.05 -1.31
#